data_AF-A0A957SE26-F1
#
_entry.id   AF-A0A957SE26-F1
#
_cell.length_a   1.000
_cell.length_b   1.000
_cell.length_c   1.000
_cell.angle_alpha   90.00
_cell.angle_beta   90.00
_cell.angle_gamma   90.00
#
_symmetry.space_group_name_H-M   'P 1'
#
loop_
_entity.id
_entity.type
_entity.pdbx_description
1 polymer ?
#
loop_
_entity_poly.entity_id
_entity_poly.type
_entity_poly.pdbx_seq_one_letter_code
_entity_poly.pdbx_strand_id
1 'polypeptide(L)'
;MVHARNCIDHSYDPALAIEQMVAVAKPGGVVYMHHAVNEATMQAYTGFHQWNLYGTTDRLYVSNSQRLVNMTWRLARVATIANQIFANNQWIITQIYKRPAQSWGKQIKMTVRACLRARPGSESFRQAIARMQAARKG
;
A
#
# COMPACT_ATOMS: atom_id res chain seq x y z
N MET A 1 -3.00 -12.61 1.24
CA MET A 1 -3.15 -11.64 2.35
C MET A 1 -1.85 -11.65 3.11
N VAL A 2 -1.38 -10.50 3.58
CA VAL A 2 -0.22 -10.39 4.49
C VAL A 2 -0.77 -9.95 5.84
N HIS A 3 -0.31 -10.55 6.94
CA HIS A 3 -0.91 -10.36 8.25
C HIS A 3 0.15 -10.17 9.34
N ALA A 4 -0.07 -9.22 10.24
CA ALA A 4 0.69 -9.05 11.47
C ALA A 4 -0.23 -8.71 12.64
N ARG A 5 0.11 -9.20 13.84
CA ARG A 5 -0.65 -8.91 15.05
C ARG A 5 0.30 -8.63 16.21
N ASN A 6 0.19 -7.42 16.76
CA ASN A 6 0.89 -6.94 17.96
C ASN A 6 2.39 -7.27 18.01
N CYS A 7 3.09 -7.04 16.90
CA CYS A 7 4.51 -7.33 16.76
C CYS A 7 5.29 -6.30 15.93
N ILE A 8 4.60 -5.36 15.28
CA ILE A 8 5.25 -4.41 14.36
C ILE A 8 6.06 -3.37 15.13
N ASP A 9 5.60 -2.98 16.32
CA ASP A 9 6.31 -2.11 17.26
C ASP A 9 7.60 -2.74 17.83
N HIS A 10 7.74 -4.07 17.80
CA HIS A 10 8.95 -4.79 18.24
C HIS A 10 10.02 -4.88 17.16
N SER A 11 9.78 -4.32 15.98
CA SER A 11 10.77 -4.28 14.91
C SER A 11 11.72 -3.09 15.06
N TYR A 12 12.92 -3.22 14.49
CA TYR A 12 13.92 -2.14 14.51
C TYR A 12 13.44 -0.89 13.74
N ASP A 13 12.82 -1.07 12.57
CA ASP A 13 12.17 0.00 11.80
C ASP A 13 10.77 -0.46 11.35
N PRO A 14 9.71 -0.12 12.11
CA PRO A 14 8.34 -0.53 11.80
C PRO A 14 7.82 0.07 10.51
N ALA A 15 8.25 1.27 10.14
CA ALA A 15 7.85 1.89 8.88
C ALA A 15 8.39 1.09 7.69
N LEU A 16 9.67 0.69 7.74
CA LEU A 16 10.25 -0.20 6.73
C LEU A 16 9.57 -1.57 6.71
N ALA A 17 9.29 -2.17 7.88
CA ALA A 17 8.58 -3.44 7.97
C ALA A 17 7.22 -3.39 7.25
N ILE A 18 6.43 -2.32 7.47
CA ILE A 18 5.15 -2.09 6.80
C ILE A 18 5.34 -1.96 5.28
N GLU A 19 6.35 -1.23 4.82
CA GLU A 19 6.66 -1.12 3.38
C GLU A 19 6.96 -2.49 2.76
N GLN A 20 7.73 -3.34 3.44
CA GLN A 20 8.05 -4.68 2.97
C GLN A 20 6.81 -5.59 2.95
N MET A 21 5.92 -5.48 3.94
CA MET A 21 4.63 -6.18 3.93
C MET A 21 3.79 -5.79 2.72
N VAL A 22 3.74 -4.50 2.36
CA VAL A 22 3.06 -4.03 1.14
C VAL A 22 3.78 -4.52 -0.11
N ALA A 23 5.12 -4.56 -0.12
CA ALA A 23 5.90 -5.04 -1.26
C ALA A 23 5.59 -6.50 -1.61
N VAL A 24 5.50 -7.39 -0.61
CA VAL A 24 5.22 -8.82 -0.84
C VAL A 24 3.74 -9.14 -1.05
N ALA A 25 2.82 -8.24 -0.68
CA ALA A 25 1.40 -8.43 -0.97
C ALA A 25 1.17 -8.50 -2.50
N LYS A 26 0.33 -9.44 -2.96
CA LYS A 26 -0.07 -9.50 -4.38
C LYS A 26 -0.70 -8.16 -4.82
N PRO A 27 -0.57 -7.74 -6.09
CA PRO A 27 -1.27 -6.55 -6.57
C PRO A 27 -2.78 -6.65 -6.34
N GLY A 28 -3.41 -5.57 -5.87
CA GLY A 28 -4.82 -5.59 -5.43
C GLY A 28 -5.07 -6.37 -4.13
N GLY A 29 -4.02 -6.85 -3.46
CA GLY A 29 -4.10 -7.55 -2.19
C GLY A 29 -4.15 -6.60 -0.99
N VAL A 30 -4.34 -7.20 0.19
CA VAL A 30 -4.46 -6.49 1.46
C VAL A 30 -3.37 -6.93 2.44
N VAL A 31 -2.80 -5.95 3.14
CA VAL A 31 -2.05 -6.12 4.38
C VAL A 31 -3.00 -5.82 5.54
N TYR A 32 -3.09 -6.73 6.50
CA TYR A 32 -3.90 -6.57 7.70
C TYR A 32 -2.98 -6.51 8.92
N MET A 33 -3.15 -5.48 9.74
CA MET A 33 -2.42 -5.32 11.00
C MET A 33 -3.40 -5.09 12.13
N HIS A 34 -3.18 -5.73 13.26
CA HIS A 34 -3.94 -5.52 14.49
C HIS A 34 -2.96 -5.24 15.63
N HIS A 35 -3.00 -4.06 16.23
CA HIS A 35 -2.00 -3.62 17.21
C HIS A 35 -2.60 -2.73 18.28
N ALA A 36 -1.93 -2.69 19.44
CA ALA A 36 -2.21 -1.73 20.48
C ALA A 36 -1.81 -0.32 20.04
N VAL A 37 -2.64 0.67 20.37
CA VAL A 37 -2.39 2.08 20.06
C VAL A 37 -1.42 2.65 21.08
N ASN A 38 -0.37 3.35 20.62
CA ASN A 38 0.60 4.04 21.49
C ASN A 38 1.27 3.15 22.56
N GLU A 39 1.62 1.92 22.21
CA GLU A 39 2.19 0.92 23.14
C GLU A 39 3.50 1.38 23.79
N ALA A 40 4.40 2.05 23.05
CA ALA A 40 5.64 2.56 23.62
C ALA A 40 5.41 3.58 24.73
N THR A 41 4.47 4.52 24.55
CA THR A 41 4.13 5.48 25.60
C THR A 41 3.48 4.79 26.80
N MET A 42 2.61 3.80 26.58
CA MET A 42 1.97 3.04 27.66
C MET A 42 2.96 2.18 28.45
N GLN A 43 3.98 1.65 27.78
CA GLN A 43 5.05 0.83 28.38
C GLN A 43 6.28 1.66 28.79
N ALA A 44 6.18 2.99 28.81
CA ALA A 44 7.27 3.91 29.15
C ALA A 44 8.59 3.64 28.37
N TYR A 45 8.48 3.22 27.10
CA TYR A 45 9.60 2.87 26.23
C TYR A 45 10.51 1.76 26.81
N THR A 46 9.94 0.82 27.57
CA THR A 46 10.68 -0.30 28.16
C THR A 46 10.74 -1.51 27.23
N GLY A 47 11.85 -2.26 27.29
CA GLY A 47 12.05 -3.46 26.48
C GLY A 47 11.96 -3.19 24.97
N PHE A 48 11.24 -4.04 24.24
CA PHE A 48 11.08 -3.91 22.78
C PHE A 48 9.99 -2.90 22.36
N HIS A 49 9.23 -2.33 23.30
CA HIS A 49 8.16 -1.38 23.00
C HIS A 49 8.71 0.02 22.77
N GLN A 50 9.43 0.19 21.67
CA GLN A 50 10.10 1.45 21.32
C GLN A 50 9.29 2.33 20.36
N TRP A 51 8.19 1.80 19.80
CA TRP A 51 7.41 2.48 18.78
C TRP A 51 5.91 2.57 19.11
N ASN A 52 5.34 3.72 18.83
CA ASN A 52 3.91 3.98 18.84
C ASN A 52 3.35 3.84 17.43
N LEU A 53 2.30 3.04 17.30
CA LEU A 53 1.43 3.02 16.11
C LEU A 53 0.07 3.59 16.50
N TYR A 54 -0.44 4.52 15.69
CA TYR A 54 -1.72 5.19 15.94
C TYR A 54 -2.23 5.86 14.67
N GLY A 55 -3.48 6.31 14.68
CA GLY A 55 -4.10 6.83 13.47
C GLY A 55 -5.50 7.40 13.63
N THR A 56 -6.04 7.87 12.50
CA THR A 56 -7.47 8.13 12.26
C THR A 56 -7.99 7.09 11.27
N THR A 57 -9.28 7.11 10.95
CA THR A 57 -9.91 6.20 9.97
C THR A 57 -9.15 6.09 8.64
N ASP A 58 -8.50 7.15 8.18
CA ASP A 58 -7.79 7.27 6.90
C ASP A 58 -6.26 7.45 7.04
N ARG A 59 -5.75 7.55 8.28
CA ARG A 59 -4.32 7.86 8.51
C ARG A 59 -3.64 6.91 9.45
N LEU A 60 -2.42 6.51 9.12
CA LEU A 60 -1.53 5.73 9.98
C LEU A 60 -0.23 6.49 10.23
N TYR A 61 0.16 6.54 11.49
CA TYR A 61 1.41 7.09 11.96
C TYR A 61 2.21 6.02 12.71
N VAL A 62 3.53 6.09 12.54
CA VAL A 62 4.51 5.33 13.30
C VAL A 62 5.45 6.34 13.91
N SER A 63 5.67 6.28 15.22
CA SER A 63 6.59 7.21 15.88
C SER A 63 7.35 6.58 17.03
N ASN A 64 8.48 7.18 17.39
CA ASN A 64 9.18 6.94 18.65
C ASN A 64 9.65 8.29 19.22
N SER A 65 10.53 8.28 20.22
CA SER A 65 11.07 9.49 20.84
C SER A 65 11.90 10.40 19.89
N GLN A 66 12.32 9.89 18.73
CA GLN A 66 13.22 10.59 17.81
C GLN A 66 12.60 10.88 16.44
N ARG A 67 11.59 10.10 16.03
CA ARG A 67 11.10 10.08 14.64
C ARG A 67 9.59 9.93 14.61
N LEU A 68 8.97 10.65 13.69
CA LEU A 68 7.58 10.47 13.27
C LEU A 68 7.55 10.16 11.76
N VAL A 69 6.79 9.13 11.39
CA VAL A 69 6.56 8.73 10.00
C VAL A 69 5.07 8.71 9.72
N ASN A 70 4.64 9.50 8.74
CA ASN A 70 3.30 9.44 8.17
C ASN A 70 3.24 8.32 7.11
N MET A 71 2.70 7.17 7.48
CA MET A 71 2.64 6.01 6.58
C MET A 71 1.65 6.19 5.45
N THR A 72 0.60 7.00 5.63
CA THR A 72 -0.35 7.31 4.58
C THR A 72 0.32 8.02 3.41
N TRP A 73 1.17 9.02 3.68
CA TRP A 73 1.93 9.70 2.63
C TRP A 73 2.99 8.80 2.03
N ARG A 74 3.72 8.08 2.87
CA ARG A 74 4.81 7.18 2.45
C ARG A 74 4.31 6.08 1.49
N LEU A 75 3.10 5.59 1.69
CA LEU A 75 2.48 4.54 0.88
C LEU A 75 1.55 5.05 -0.22
N ALA A 76 1.27 6.36 -0.31
CA ALA A 76 0.21 6.92 -1.15
C ALA A 76 0.28 6.47 -2.62
N ARG A 77 1.49 6.32 -3.16
CA ARG A 77 1.72 5.87 -4.55
C ARG A 77 1.34 4.41 -4.80
N VAL A 78 1.41 3.56 -3.79
CA VAL A 78 1.33 2.10 -3.96
C VAL A 78 0.17 1.46 -3.21
N ALA A 79 -0.44 2.15 -2.25
CA ALA A 79 -1.54 1.63 -1.45
C ALA A 79 -2.46 2.75 -0.92
N THR A 80 -3.62 2.34 -0.40
CA THR A 80 -4.50 3.16 0.45
C THR A 80 -4.64 2.50 1.82
N ILE A 81 -4.96 3.29 2.85
CA ILE A 81 -5.07 2.83 4.24
C ILE A 81 -6.50 3.05 4.72
N ALA A 82 -7.04 2.08 5.46
CA ALA A 82 -8.25 2.23 6.24
C ALA A 82 -8.04 1.63 7.63
N ASN A 83 -8.52 2.33 8.64
CA ASN A 83 -8.38 1.94 10.04
C ASN A 83 -9.73 1.79 10.72
N GLN A 84 -9.80 0.84 11.64
CA GLN A 84 -10.89 0.68 12.59
C GLN A 84 -10.30 0.78 14.00
N ILE A 85 -10.74 1.77 14.77
CA ILE A 85 -10.26 2.03 16.12
C ILE A 85 -11.39 1.64 17.08
N PHE A 86 -11.08 0.89 18.12
CA PHE A 86 -12.07 0.35 19.04
C PHE A 86 -11.49 0.19 20.45
N ALA A 87 -12.34 -0.25 21.39
CA ALA A 87 -11.98 -0.40 22.80
C ALA A 87 -11.35 0.88 23.37
N ASN A 88 -12.09 2.00 23.32
CA ASN A 88 -11.67 3.30 23.85
C ASN A 88 -10.30 3.77 23.33
N ASN A 89 -10.07 3.61 22.02
CA ASN A 89 -8.81 3.95 21.34
C ASN A 89 -7.58 3.14 21.79
N GLN A 90 -7.77 2.00 22.46
CA GLN A 90 -6.64 1.14 22.84
C GLN A 90 -6.18 0.21 21.72
N TRP A 91 -7.08 -0.13 20.79
CA TRP A 91 -6.79 -1.07 19.71
C TRP A 91 -7.15 -0.47 18.36
N ILE A 92 -6.34 -0.82 17.37
CA ILE A 92 -6.55 -0.41 15.98
C ILE A 92 -6.30 -1.61 15.06
N ILE A 93 -7.22 -1.79 14.14
CA ILE A 93 -7.05 -2.64 12.96
C ILE A 93 -6.71 -1.71 11.80
N THR A 94 -5.60 -1.98 11.12
CA THR A 94 -5.18 -1.28 9.92
C THR A 94 -5.23 -2.23 8.73
N GLN A 95 -5.97 -1.82 7.71
CA GLN A 95 -6.04 -2.48 6.41
C GLN A 95 -5.35 -1.59 5.37
N ILE A 96 -4.28 -2.12 4.76
CA ILE A 96 -3.55 -1.44 3.69
C ILE A 96 -3.87 -2.17 2.39
N TYR A 97 -4.58 -1.49 1.50
CA TYR A 97 -4.98 -2.02 0.21
C TYR A 97 -3.94 -1.66 -0.84
N LYS A 98 -3.15 -2.66 -1.26
CA LYS A 98 -2.16 -2.49 -2.31
C LYS A 98 -2.89 -2.20 -3.62
N ARG A 99 -2.47 -1.15 -4.32
CA ARG A 99 -3.04 -0.79 -5.62
C ARG A 99 -2.90 -1.97 -6.59
N PRO A 100 -3.89 -2.21 -7.47
CA PRO A 100 -3.75 -3.18 -8.54
C PRO A 100 -2.51 -2.88 -9.39
N ALA A 101 -1.91 -3.91 -9.97
CA ALA A 101 -0.85 -3.70 -10.94
C ALA A 101 -1.43 -2.86 -12.08
N GLN A 102 -0.74 -1.78 -12.44
CA GLN A 102 -1.08 -1.04 -13.65
C GLN A 102 -1.05 -2.03 -14.80
N SER A 103 -2.16 -2.16 -15.54
CA SER A 103 -2.38 -3.17 -16.56
C SER A 103 -1.55 -2.95 -17.84
N TRP A 104 -0.46 -2.19 -17.76
CA TRP A 104 0.36 -1.73 -18.89
C TRP A 104 0.75 -2.89 -19.82
N GLY A 105 1.24 -4.00 -19.25
CA GLY A 105 1.60 -5.19 -20.03
C GLY A 105 0.42 -5.96 -20.64
N LYS A 106 -0.78 -5.88 -20.07
CA LYS A 106 -1.99 -6.53 -20.59
C LYS A 106 -2.64 -5.67 -21.68
N GLN A 107 -2.67 -4.34 -21.46
CA GLN A 107 -3.16 -3.34 -22.41
C GLN A 107 -2.30 -3.35 -23.68
N ILE A 108 -0.96 -3.26 -23.57
CA ILE A 108 -0.04 -3.30 -24.71
C ILE A 108 -0.17 -4.62 -25.47
N LYS A 109 -0.21 -5.78 -24.80
CA LYS A 109 -0.39 -7.07 -25.48
C LYS A 109 -1.72 -7.15 -26.25
N MET A 110 -2.81 -6.59 -25.69
CA MET A 110 -4.09 -6.52 -26.40
C MET A 110 -4.04 -5.55 -27.57
N THR A 111 -3.45 -4.37 -27.41
CA THR A 111 -3.37 -3.37 -28.48
C THR A 111 -2.42 -3.79 -29.60
N VAL A 112 -1.27 -4.39 -29.29
CA VAL A 112 -0.35 -4.97 -30.28
C VAL A 112 -1.02 -6.12 -31.04
N ARG A 113 -1.74 -7.03 -30.35
CA ARG A 113 -2.52 -8.08 -31.03
C ARG A 113 -3.62 -7.51 -31.92
N ALA A 114 -4.26 -6.41 -31.53
CA ALA A 114 -5.26 -5.74 -32.36
C ALA A 114 -4.62 -5.09 -33.60
N CYS A 115 -3.46 -4.41 -33.46
CA CYS A 115 -2.68 -3.89 -34.59
C CYS A 115 -2.27 -5.00 -35.58
N LEU A 116 -1.76 -6.12 -35.07
CA LEU A 116 -1.27 -7.24 -35.90
C LEU A 116 -2.41 -7.96 -36.66
N ARG A 117 -3.65 -7.87 -36.19
CA ARG A 117 -4.84 -8.44 -36.87
C ARG A 117 -5.54 -7.46 -37.80
N ALA A 118 -5.30 -6.16 -37.63
CA ALA A 118 -5.90 -5.14 -38.47
C ALA A 118 -5.12 -5.04 -39.79
N ARG A 119 -5.83 -4.84 -40.91
CA ARG A 119 -5.16 -4.57 -42.19
C ARG A 119 -4.40 -3.24 -42.09
N PRO A 120 -3.13 -3.17 -42.51
CA PRO A 120 -2.38 -1.92 -42.53
C PRO A 120 -3.17 -0.79 -43.21
N GLY A 121 -3.21 0.39 -42.59
CA GLY A 121 -3.89 1.58 -43.12
C GLY A 121 -5.40 1.68 -42.82
N SER A 122 -6.04 0.60 -42.37
CA SER A 122 -7.45 0.59 -41.95
C SER A 122 -7.72 1.47 -40.73
N GLU A 123 -8.98 1.86 -40.54
CA GLU A 123 -9.39 2.67 -39.39
C GLU A 123 -9.11 1.96 -38.06
N SER A 124 -9.34 0.64 -37.99
CA SER A 124 -9.03 -0.17 -36.81
C SER A 124 -7.52 -0.23 -36.51
N PHE A 125 -6.66 -0.22 -37.53
CA PHE A 125 -5.21 -0.10 -37.37
C PHE A 125 -4.81 1.27 -36.80
N ARG A 126 -5.36 2.36 -37.34
CA ARG A 126 -5.10 3.73 -36.86
C ARG A 126 -5.56 3.94 -35.41
N GLN A 127 -6.75 3.44 -35.07
CA GLN A 127 -7.28 3.51 -33.70
C GLN A 127 -6.42 2.70 -32.72
N ALA A 128 -5.90 1.54 -33.13
CA ALA A 128 -5.02 0.74 -32.29
C ALA A 128 -3.66 1.42 -32.06
N ILE A 129 -3.05 2.00 -33.10
CA ILE A 129 -1.80 2.80 -32.97
C ILE A 129 -2.00 4.02 -32.06
N ALA A 130 -3.10 4.77 -32.22
CA ALA A 130 -3.40 5.93 -31.39
C ALA A 130 -3.54 5.55 -29.90
N ARG A 131 -4.19 4.42 -29.60
CA ARG A 131 -4.29 3.88 -28.23
C ARG A 131 -2.92 3.49 -27.66
N MET A 132 -2.00 2.94 -28.46
CA MET A 132 -0.63 2.65 -28.02
C MET A 132 0.16 3.92 -27.69
N GLN A 133 0.01 4.97 -28.50
CA GLN A 133 0.71 6.25 -28.29
C GLN A 133 0.17 7.01 -27.07
N ALA A 134 -1.15 7.01 -26.87
CA ALA A 134 -1.78 7.59 -25.68
C ALA A 134 -1.36 6.85 -24.39
N ALA A 135 -1.31 5.51 -24.43
CA ALA A 135 -0.90 4.68 -23.31
C ALA A 135 0.60 4.76 -22.95
N ARG A 136 1.43 5.42 -23.78
CA ARG A 136 2.86 5.67 -23.53
C ARG A 136 3.11 7.01 -22.83
N LYS A 137 2.12 7.92 -22.82
CA LYS A 137 2.25 9.29 -22.28
C LYS A 137 1.70 9.47 -20.85
N GLY A 138 1.07 8.45 -20.27
CA GLY A 138 0.55 8.44 -18.89
C GLY A 138 1.12 7.27 -18.11
#